data_AF-A0A1I7EBJ2-F1
#
_entry.id   AF-A0A1I7EBJ2-F1
#
_cell.length_a   1.000
_cell.length_b   1.000
_cell.length_c   1.000
_cell.angle_alpha   90.00
_cell.angle_beta   90.00
_cell.angle_gamma   90.00
#
_symmetry.space_group_name_H-M   'P 1'
#
loop_
_entity.id
_entity.type
_entity.pdbx_description
1 polymer ?
#
loop_
_entity_poly.entity_id
_entity_poly.type
_entity_poly.pdbx_seq_one_letter_code
_entity_poly.pdbx_strand_id
1 'polypeptide(L)'
;MPDTSPILALPFLMPSQAQKHVTHNEALRRLDILVQLRVTAFDATTPPSDPAEGEAHALGANPVAAWAGRARELAVWLDGVWHFLAPQEGWRAWGLTERQLRVWTGSEWIVPPSNADNLPGLGVGTVSDTNNRLSVRSEATLLSHEGSDHRLKINKAAAADTASVLFQSDWTGHAEMGLAGNTDFAIKLSEDGATWTEALRFDAASCRAQGAAVQAGPQDATQGRLMVVGGFGLGTQAAPVLNDLDATDSPSGFYRLTAATLNRPAGAGDGVVCIQRHDSGVFAQQMTLETGETRQRFYSGGSFTGWSTQYGSGTLLGEVSQAGGSPTGAVIERGSNAAGDYTRFADGTQICSRTVRQTGRDLTNGYGALYRSGNLLAGETELPMSFVSTPVFTASVRVDNSATMFAWGGTGSTDTLPPILFGVSPFAITNRDITADILVTGRWF
;
A
#
# COMPACT_ATOMS: atom_id res chain seq x y z
N MET A 1 55.15 -25.51 -73.48
CA MET A 1 54.92 -24.59 -72.34
C MET A 1 53.73 -23.73 -72.74
N PRO A 2 52.70 -23.59 -71.89
CA PRO A 2 51.63 -22.62 -72.12
C PRO A 2 52.21 -21.21 -72.19
N ASP A 3 51.63 -20.33 -73.01
CA ASP A 3 52.07 -18.94 -73.18
C ASP A 3 51.56 -18.01 -72.07
N THR A 4 50.74 -18.53 -71.14
CA THR A 4 50.15 -17.79 -70.02
C THR A 4 50.24 -18.57 -68.71
N SER A 5 50.23 -17.86 -67.58
CA SER A 5 50.12 -18.45 -66.24
C SER A 5 48.72 -19.04 -65.98
N PRO A 6 48.57 -20.05 -65.10
CA PRO A 6 47.32 -20.79 -64.97
C PRO A 6 46.24 -20.13 -64.11
N ILE A 7 46.56 -19.21 -63.20
CA ILE A 7 45.58 -18.63 -62.26
C ILE A 7 44.97 -17.33 -62.81
N LEU A 8 45.80 -16.40 -63.27
CA LEU A 8 45.43 -15.06 -63.73
C LEU A 8 45.66 -14.85 -65.23
N ALA A 9 46.09 -15.88 -65.98
CA ALA A 9 46.37 -15.80 -67.41
C ALA A 9 47.41 -14.72 -67.80
N LEU A 10 48.45 -14.53 -66.97
CA LEU A 10 49.53 -13.59 -67.22
C LEU A 10 50.41 -14.09 -68.38
N PRO A 11 50.68 -13.28 -69.41
CA PRO A 11 51.49 -13.71 -70.55
C PRO A 11 52.96 -13.92 -70.14
N PHE A 12 53.51 -15.07 -70.49
CA PHE A 12 54.93 -15.39 -70.28
C PHE A 12 55.80 -14.83 -71.41
N LEU A 13 57.05 -14.49 -71.09
CA LEU A 13 58.06 -14.10 -72.07
C LEU A 13 58.50 -15.34 -72.87
N MET A 14 58.49 -15.24 -74.20
CA MET A 14 58.89 -16.32 -75.10
C MET A 14 60.38 -16.71 -74.93
N PRO A 15 60.74 -17.99 -75.19
CA PRO A 15 62.13 -18.46 -75.14
C PRO A 15 63.09 -17.72 -76.09
N SER A 16 64.40 -17.96 -75.94
CA SER A 16 65.48 -17.41 -76.80
C SER A 16 65.76 -15.90 -76.70
N GLN A 17 65.23 -15.21 -75.68
CA GLN A 17 65.54 -13.81 -75.35
C GLN A 17 66.72 -13.68 -74.36
N ALA A 18 67.91 -14.17 -74.71
CA ALA A 18 69.12 -14.13 -73.86
C ALA A 18 68.90 -14.63 -72.41
N GLN A 19 68.12 -15.71 -72.26
CA GLN A 19 67.74 -16.33 -70.97
C GLN A 19 66.96 -15.46 -69.96
N LYS A 20 66.56 -14.22 -70.31
CA LYS A 20 65.76 -13.34 -69.43
C LYS A 20 64.37 -13.90 -69.09
N HIS A 21 63.80 -14.71 -69.98
CA HIS A 21 62.51 -15.38 -69.79
C HIS A 21 62.50 -16.30 -68.55
N VAL A 22 63.64 -16.86 -68.15
CA VAL A 22 63.73 -17.78 -67.01
C VAL A 22 63.39 -17.06 -65.71
N THR A 23 64.11 -15.98 -65.39
CA THR A 23 63.90 -15.24 -64.13
C THR A 23 62.62 -14.42 -64.14
N HIS A 24 62.22 -13.88 -65.29
CA HIS A 24 60.99 -13.10 -65.41
C HIS A 24 59.73 -13.96 -65.30
N ASN A 25 59.67 -15.10 -65.99
CA ASN A 25 58.50 -15.98 -65.92
C ASN A 25 58.35 -16.61 -64.52
N GLU A 26 59.46 -16.88 -63.83
CA GLU A 26 59.43 -17.30 -62.42
C GLU A 26 58.85 -16.21 -61.52
N ALA A 27 59.18 -14.93 -61.74
CA ALA A 27 58.54 -13.82 -61.02
C ALA A 27 57.03 -13.73 -61.33
N LEU A 28 56.64 -13.89 -62.60
CA LEU A 28 55.24 -13.89 -63.01
C LEU A 28 54.45 -15.04 -62.38
N ARG A 29 55.03 -16.25 -62.28
CA ARG A 29 54.39 -17.39 -61.58
C ARG A 29 54.13 -17.10 -60.11
N ARG A 30 55.08 -16.45 -59.42
CA ARG A 30 54.88 -16.05 -58.01
C ARG A 30 53.79 -14.99 -57.88
N LEU A 31 53.74 -14.02 -58.79
CA LEU A 31 52.67 -13.01 -58.81
C LEU A 31 51.30 -13.63 -59.13
N ASP A 32 51.25 -14.59 -60.04
CA ASP A 32 50.04 -15.33 -60.42
C ASP A 32 49.35 -15.97 -59.20
N ILE A 33 50.16 -16.50 -58.29
CA ILE A 33 49.68 -17.11 -57.04
C ILE A 33 49.26 -16.04 -56.02
N LEU A 34 50.08 -15.00 -55.82
CA LEU A 34 49.98 -14.13 -54.64
C LEU A 34 49.04 -12.93 -54.80
N VAL A 35 48.84 -12.42 -56.02
CA VAL A 35 48.10 -11.16 -56.26
C VAL A 35 46.62 -11.26 -55.87
N GLN A 36 46.00 -12.41 -56.12
CA GLN A 36 44.63 -12.73 -55.70
C GLN A 36 44.64 -14.09 -55.00
N LEU A 37 45.47 -14.21 -53.96
CA LEU A 37 45.72 -15.47 -53.28
C LEU A 37 44.41 -16.12 -52.81
N ARG A 38 44.08 -17.24 -53.44
CA ARG A 38 42.95 -18.11 -53.11
C ARG A 38 43.50 -19.49 -52.80
N VAL A 39 43.00 -20.12 -51.77
CA VAL A 39 43.34 -21.50 -51.42
C VAL A 39 42.08 -22.34 -51.35
N THR A 40 42.15 -23.60 -51.74
CA THR A 40 41.06 -24.55 -51.66
C THR A 40 40.60 -24.71 -50.21
N ALA A 41 41.54 -24.87 -49.28
CA ALA A 41 41.30 -24.89 -47.84
C ALA A 41 42.55 -24.42 -47.06
N PHE A 42 42.33 -24.05 -45.80
CA PHE A 42 43.39 -23.85 -44.81
C PHE A 42 43.68 -25.13 -44.05
N ASP A 43 44.88 -25.18 -43.46
CA ASP A 43 45.34 -26.27 -42.60
C ASP A 43 45.33 -27.66 -43.28
N ALA A 44 45.40 -27.69 -44.62
CA ALA A 44 45.41 -28.91 -45.40
C ALA A 44 46.69 -29.72 -45.14
N THR A 45 46.56 -31.02 -44.89
CA THR A 45 47.72 -31.89 -44.55
C THR A 45 47.98 -32.97 -45.58
N THR A 46 47.01 -33.30 -46.43
CA THR A 46 47.14 -34.38 -47.42
C THR A 46 46.90 -33.85 -48.83
N PRO A 47 47.82 -34.06 -49.80
CA PRO A 47 47.62 -33.64 -51.17
C PRO A 47 46.43 -34.36 -51.82
N PRO A 48 45.62 -33.67 -52.66
CA PRO A 48 44.64 -34.32 -53.52
C PRO A 48 45.29 -35.35 -54.44
N SER A 49 44.56 -36.42 -54.77
CA SER A 49 45.03 -37.45 -55.71
C SER A 49 45.07 -36.99 -57.16
N ASP A 50 44.27 -35.97 -57.50
CA ASP A 50 44.18 -35.37 -58.84
C ASP A 50 44.00 -33.85 -58.73
N PRO A 51 45.07 -33.11 -58.37
CA PRO A 51 45.01 -31.65 -58.21
C PRO A 51 44.86 -30.95 -59.56
N ALA A 52 43.99 -29.94 -59.63
CA ALA A 52 43.83 -29.12 -60.83
C ALA A 52 45.00 -28.14 -61.01
N GLU A 53 45.30 -27.77 -62.25
CA GLU A 53 46.32 -26.76 -62.55
C GLU A 53 45.96 -25.42 -61.88
N GLY A 54 46.91 -24.83 -61.15
CA GLY A 54 46.70 -23.60 -60.36
C GLY A 54 45.95 -23.82 -59.03
N GLU A 55 45.67 -25.06 -58.63
CA GLU A 55 45.08 -25.36 -57.33
C GLU A 55 46.08 -25.08 -56.21
N ALA A 56 45.67 -24.29 -55.23
CA ALA A 56 46.50 -23.86 -54.11
C ALA A 56 45.90 -24.29 -52.77
N HIS A 57 46.74 -24.68 -51.82
CA HIS A 57 46.37 -25.08 -50.46
C HIS A 57 47.25 -24.36 -49.44
N ALA A 58 46.68 -23.89 -48.34
CA ALA A 58 47.48 -23.44 -47.20
C ALA A 58 47.72 -24.63 -46.28
N LEU A 59 48.97 -25.06 -46.15
CA LEU A 59 49.30 -26.30 -45.45
C LEU A 59 49.24 -26.15 -43.94
N GLY A 60 48.75 -27.21 -43.28
CA GLY A 60 48.73 -27.32 -41.82
C GLY A 60 50.11 -27.61 -41.22
N ALA A 61 50.14 -27.89 -39.91
CA ALA A 61 51.38 -28.12 -39.17
C ALA A 61 52.09 -29.43 -39.50
N ASN A 62 51.37 -30.46 -39.96
CA ASN A 62 51.90 -31.81 -40.19
C ASN A 62 51.50 -32.33 -41.58
N PRO A 63 51.97 -31.74 -42.69
CA PRO A 63 51.66 -32.22 -44.02
C PRO A 63 52.36 -33.56 -44.30
N VAL A 64 51.72 -34.40 -45.13
CA VAL A 64 52.17 -35.76 -45.48
C VAL A 64 52.39 -35.92 -46.99
N ALA A 65 52.90 -37.08 -47.39
CA ALA A 65 53.14 -37.44 -48.79
C ALA A 65 53.98 -36.36 -49.53
N ALA A 66 53.54 -35.91 -50.70
CA ALA A 66 54.25 -34.91 -51.50
C ALA A 66 54.42 -33.56 -50.79
N TRP A 67 53.68 -33.30 -49.70
CA TRP A 67 53.77 -32.08 -48.90
C TRP A 67 54.64 -32.26 -47.64
N ALA A 68 55.19 -33.45 -47.40
CA ALA A 68 56.01 -33.71 -46.21
C ALA A 68 57.21 -32.74 -46.09
N GLY A 69 57.40 -32.18 -44.90
CA GLY A 69 58.46 -31.20 -44.63
C GLY A 69 58.13 -29.75 -45.04
N ARG A 70 56.93 -29.48 -45.55
CA ARG A 70 56.47 -28.16 -46.02
C ARG A 70 55.40 -27.54 -45.11
N ALA A 71 55.51 -27.79 -43.81
CA ALA A 71 54.54 -27.29 -42.83
C ALA A 71 54.35 -25.77 -42.96
N ARG A 72 53.10 -25.31 -42.91
CA ARG A 72 52.73 -23.88 -42.97
C ARG A 72 53.06 -23.15 -44.28
N GLU A 73 53.54 -23.83 -45.32
CA GLU A 73 53.73 -23.23 -46.64
C GLU A 73 52.42 -23.23 -47.44
N LEU A 74 52.35 -22.41 -48.48
CA LEU A 74 51.33 -22.52 -49.53
C LEU A 74 51.81 -23.56 -50.54
N ALA A 75 51.02 -24.59 -50.81
CA ALA A 75 51.30 -25.56 -51.86
C ALA A 75 50.43 -25.26 -53.08
N VAL A 76 51.04 -25.06 -54.25
CA VAL A 76 50.33 -24.79 -55.51
C VAL A 76 50.74 -25.82 -56.57
N TRP A 77 49.76 -26.42 -57.23
CA TRP A 77 49.99 -27.36 -58.31
C TRP A 77 50.20 -26.61 -59.63
N LEU A 78 51.41 -26.70 -60.19
CA LEU A 78 51.77 -26.07 -61.46
C LEU A 78 52.64 -27.00 -62.30
N ASP A 79 52.40 -27.06 -63.61
CA ASP A 79 53.17 -27.87 -64.57
C ASP A 79 53.40 -29.34 -64.11
N GLY A 80 52.43 -29.92 -63.39
CA GLY A 80 52.51 -31.29 -62.89
C GLY A 80 53.40 -31.51 -61.66
N VAL A 81 53.81 -30.45 -60.95
CA VAL A 81 54.56 -30.52 -59.69
C VAL A 81 54.04 -29.54 -58.63
N TRP A 82 54.27 -29.85 -57.36
CA TRP A 82 53.95 -28.95 -56.25
C TRP A 82 55.03 -27.88 -56.09
N HIS A 83 54.63 -26.62 -56.23
CA HIS A 83 55.41 -25.46 -55.87
C HIS A 83 55.03 -25.00 -54.46
N PHE A 84 56.03 -24.64 -53.66
CA PHE A 84 55.79 -24.19 -52.29
C PHE A 84 56.27 -22.77 -52.05
N LEU A 85 55.46 -21.99 -51.33
CA LEU A 85 55.76 -20.61 -50.97
C LEU A 85 55.58 -20.43 -49.46
N ALA A 86 56.62 -19.94 -48.79
CA ALA A 86 56.50 -19.55 -47.39
C ALA A 86 55.71 -18.22 -47.28
N PRO A 87 54.56 -18.20 -46.59
CA PRO A 87 53.80 -16.97 -46.39
C PRO A 87 54.56 -15.97 -45.51
N GLN A 88 54.43 -14.68 -45.82
CA GLN A 88 54.96 -13.59 -44.99
C GLN A 88 53.84 -12.96 -44.17
N GLU A 89 54.20 -12.43 -43.00
CA GLU A 89 53.26 -11.77 -42.09
C GLU A 89 52.46 -10.69 -42.84
N GLY A 90 51.13 -10.67 -42.62
CA GLY A 90 50.21 -9.75 -43.28
C GLY A 90 49.68 -10.21 -44.64
N TRP A 91 50.17 -11.33 -45.20
CA TRP A 91 49.57 -11.93 -46.40
C TRP A 91 48.11 -12.29 -46.15
N ARG A 92 47.30 -12.19 -47.20
CA ARG A 92 45.85 -12.39 -47.16
C ARG A 92 45.48 -13.48 -48.15
N ALA A 93 44.66 -14.44 -47.72
CA ALA A 93 44.17 -15.51 -48.57
C ALA A 93 42.67 -15.70 -48.38
N TRP A 94 41.96 -15.94 -49.48
CA TRP A 94 40.56 -16.37 -49.43
C TRP A 94 40.48 -17.90 -49.47
N GLY A 95 39.89 -18.50 -48.44
CA GLY A 95 39.62 -19.94 -48.40
C GLY A 95 38.32 -20.27 -49.12
N LEU A 96 38.38 -21.10 -50.16
CA LEU A 96 37.19 -21.48 -50.94
C LEU A 96 36.25 -22.38 -50.14
N THR A 97 36.79 -23.30 -49.34
CA THR A 97 36.00 -24.19 -48.48
C THR A 97 35.36 -23.42 -47.33
N GLU A 98 36.11 -22.57 -46.65
CA GLU A 98 35.65 -21.84 -45.46
C GLU A 98 34.86 -20.57 -45.78
N ARG A 99 34.94 -20.07 -47.03
CA ARG A 99 34.32 -18.82 -47.48
C ARG A 99 34.70 -17.61 -46.61
N GLN A 100 35.96 -17.54 -46.21
CA GLN A 100 36.47 -16.50 -45.32
C GLN A 100 37.85 -16.00 -45.76
N LEU A 101 38.10 -14.73 -45.46
CA LEU A 101 39.42 -14.13 -45.56
C LEU A 101 40.23 -14.50 -44.31
N ARG A 102 41.47 -14.97 -44.48
CA ARG A 102 42.44 -15.09 -43.39
C ARG A 102 43.69 -14.26 -43.65
N VAL A 103 44.34 -13.85 -42.56
CA VAL A 103 45.64 -13.15 -42.56
C VAL A 103 46.69 -14.04 -41.92
N TRP A 104 47.87 -14.13 -42.54
CA TRP A 104 49.01 -14.83 -41.96
C TRP A 104 49.66 -13.99 -40.87
N THR A 105 49.81 -14.56 -39.67
CA THR A 105 50.42 -13.89 -38.49
C THR A 105 51.93 -14.07 -38.38
N GLY A 106 52.55 -14.83 -39.29
CA GLY A 106 53.92 -15.33 -39.14
C GLY A 106 53.98 -16.78 -38.64
N SER A 107 52.91 -17.28 -38.01
CA SER A 107 52.84 -18.66 -37.49
C SER A 107 51.57 -19.42 -37.90
N GLU A 108 50.47 -18.73 -38.18
CA GLU A 108 49.18 -19.33 -38.54
C GLU A 108 48.31 -18.38 -39.39
N TRP A 109 47.31 -18.94 -40.06
CA TRP A 109 46.28 -18.18 -40.77
C TRP A 109 45.08 -17.95 -39.86
N ILE A 110 44.83 -16.70 -39.45
CA ILE A 110 43.69 -16.32 -38.59
C ILE A 110 42.62 -15.56 -39.36
N VAL A 111 41.38 -15.62 -38.90
CA VAL A 111 40.36 -14.65 -39.32
C VAL A 111 40.79 -13.28 -38.79
N PRO A 112 40.84 -12.21 -39.62
CA PRO A 112 41.16 -10.89 -39.14
C PRO A 112 40.25 -10.51 -37.98
N PRO A 113 40.79 -10.12 -36.82
CA PRO A 113 39.96 -9.74 -35.69
C PRO A 113 39.14 -8.52 -36.08
N SER A 114 37.81 -8.65 -36.08
CA SER A 114 36.94 -7.48 -36.02
C SER A 114 37.04 -6.94 -34.59
N ASN A 115 37.96 -5.99 -34.36
CA ASN A 115 38.06 -5.36 -33.06
C ASN A 115 36.77 -4.55 -32.81
N ALA A 116 35.86 -5.12 -32.02
CA ALA A 116 34.62 -4.47 -31.63
C ALA A 116 34.78 -3.66 -30.32
N ASP A 117 35.98 -3.62 -29.74
CA ASP A 117 36.26 -2.79 -28.58
C ASP A 117 36.44 -1.33 -29.00
N ASN A 118 35.92 -0.42 -28.17
CA ASN A 118 36.04 1.03 -28.36
C ASN A 118 35.54 1.53 -29.72
N LEU A 119 34.51 0.90 -30.28
CA LEU A 119 33.83 1.43 -31.45
C LEU A 119 33.38 2.88 -31.18
N PRO A 120 33.58 3.82 -32.13
CA PRO A 120 33.09 5.19 -31.98
C PRO A 120 31.56 5.25 -31.85
N GLY A 121 30.86 4.26 -32.42
CA GLY A 121 29.45 3.97 -32.22
C GLY A 121 29.00 2.72 -32.98
N LEU A 122 27.84 2.18 -32.60
CA LEU A 122 27.20 1.02 -33.21
C LEU A 122 25.72 1.33 -33.46
N GLY A 123 25.33 1.32 -34.73
CA GLY A 123 23.96 1.55 -35.17
C GLY A 123 23.33 0.29 -35.76
N VAL A 124 22.12 -0.06 -35.32
CA VAL A 124 21.31 -1.17 -35.87
C VAL A 124 20.02 -0.58 -36.44
N GLY A 125 19.88 -0.58 -37.77
CA GLY A 125 18.74 0.05 -38.47
C GLY A 125 18.74 1.59 -38.42
N THR A 126 19.79 2.21 -37.88
CA THR A 126 19.98 3.66 -37.76
C THR A 126 21.47 4.00 -37.58
N VAL A 127 21.81 5.28 -37.60
CA VAL A 127 23.16 5.80 -37.32
C VAL A 127 23.30 6.10 -35.83
N SER A 128 24.44 5.73 -35.22
CA SER A 128 24.82 6.15 -33.87
C SER A 128 25.40 7.57 -33.88
N ASP A 129 25.29 8.28 -32.77
CA ASP A 129 25.86 9.62 -32.61
C ASP A 129 26.76 9.71 -31.35
N THR A 130 27.29 10.90 -31.05
CA THR A 130 28.23 11.09 -29.94
C THR A 130 27.59 10.92 -28.56
N ASN A 131 26.27 11.11 -28.46
CA ASN A 131 25.46 10.93 -27.25
C ASN A 131 24.92 9.49 -27.18
N ASN A 132 24.33 9.02 -28.28
CA ASN A 132 23.78 7.68 -28.45
C ASN A 132 24.77 6.79 -29.20
N ARG A 133 25.83 6.35 -28.51
CA ARG A 133 26.86 5.49 -29.11
C ARG A 133 26.37 4.09 -29.45
N LEU A 134 25.29 3.63 -28.81
CA LEU A 134 24.53 2.46 -29.23
C LEU A 134 23.13 2.93 -29.62
N SER A 135 22.79 2.84 -30.91
CA SER A 135 21.47 3.25 -31.42
C SER A 135 20.79 2.08 -32.12
N VAL A 136 19.57 1.77 -31.71
CA VAL A 136 18.76 0.69 -32.31
C VAL A 136 17.44 1.26 -32.79
N ARG A 137 17.15 1.13 -34.08
CA ARG A 137 15.85 1.41 -34.69
C ARG A 137 15.31 0.13 -35.29
N SER A 138 14.53 -0.57 -34.48
CA SER A 138 13.95 -1.87 -34.78
C SER A 138 12.59 -2.00 -34.06
N GLU A 139 11.83 -3.04 -34.37
CA GLU A 139 10.60 -3.38 -33.65
C GLU A 139 10.87 -3.80 -32.21
N ALA A 140 12.04 -4.40 -31.92
CA ALA A 140 12.43 -4.81 -30.58
C ALA A 140 13.96 -4.85 -30.37
N THR A 141 14.37 -4.76 -29.11
CA THR A 141 15.73 -5.05 -28.63
C THR A 141 15.65 -6.17 -27.59
N LEU A 142 16.22 -7.34 -27.91
CA LEU A 142 16.28 -8.47 -26.98
C LEU A 142 17.64 -8.50 -26.28
N LEU A 143 17.64 -8.44 -24.95
CA LEU A 143 18.80 -8.65 -24.09
C LEU A 143 18.55 -9.93 -23.28
N SER A 144 19.32 -10.98 -23.53
CA SER A 144 19.07 -12.32 -22.97
C SER A 144 20.30 -12.88 -22.23
N HIS A 145 20.07 -13.97 -21.50
CA HIS A 145 21.09 -14.71 -20.76
C HIS A 145 21.62 -15.92 -21.55
N GLU A 146 22.78 -16.42 -21.14
CA GLU A 146 23.37 -17.68 -21.64
C GLU A 146 23.11 -18.88 -20.70
N GLY A 147 22.06 -18.82 -19.88
CA GLY A 147 21.61 -19.93 -19.01
C GLY A 147 21.49 -19.60 -17.53
N SER A 148 21.90 -18.39 -17.11
CA SER A 148 21.77 -17.89 -15.73
C SER A 148 21.28 -16.43 -15.71
N ASP A 149 21.91 -15.55 -14.93
CA ASP A 149 21.55 -14.14 -14.84
C ASP A 149 21.95 -13.33 -16.09
N HIS A 150 21.13 -12.32 -16.42
CA HIS A 150 21.48 -11.19 -17.28
C HIS A 150 21.36 -9.89 -16.46
N ARG A 151 22.29 -8.94 -16.63
CA ARG A 151 22.29 -7.67 -15.88
C ARG A 151 22.62 -6.49 -16.76
N LEU A 152 21.71 -5.53 -16.82
CA LEU A 152 21.97 -4.19 -17.36
C LEU A 152 22.43 -3.28 -16.22
N LYS A 153 23.65 -2.77 -16.31
CA LYS A 153 24.21 -1.83 -15.32
C LYS A 153 24.23 -0.42 -15.90
N ILE A 154 23.45 0.48 -15.30
CA ILE A 154 23.42 1.90 -15.64
C ILE A 154 24.05 2.64 -14.47
N ASN A 155 25.22 3.25 -14.70
CA ASN A 155 25.98 3.93 -13.66
C ASN A 155 26.01 5.43 -13.92
N LYS A 156 26.03 6.21 -12.83
CA LYS A 156 26.19 7.66 -12.86
C LYS A 156 27.43 8.08 -12.06
N ALA A 157 27.98 9.26 -12.35
CA ALA A 157 29.22 9.72 -11.76
C ALA A 157 29.04 10.26 -10.33
N ALA A 158 27.96 11.00 -10.09
CA ALA A 158 27.66 11.62 -8.80
C ALA A 158 26.21 11.38 -8.35
N ALA A 159 25.95 11.62 -7.07
CA ALA A 159 24.63 11.45 -6.47
C ALA A 159 23.55 12.35 -7.11
N ALA A 160 23.91 13.55 -7.55
CA ALA A 160 22.99 14.49 -8.19
C ALA A 160 22.73 14.18 -9.68
N ASP A 161 23.50 13.27 -10.29
CA ASP A 161 23.31 12.91 -11.69
C ASP A 161 22.12 11.95 -11.89
N THR A 162 21.80 11.66 -13.14
CA THR A 162 20.74 10.73 -13.53
C THR A 162 21.30 9.46 -14.16
N ALA A 163 20.83 8.32 -13.69
CA ALA A 163 20.95 7.01 -14.34
C ALA A 163 19.55 6.40 -14.43
N SER A 164 18.91 6.52 -15.61
CA SER A 164 17.51 6.13 -15.81
C SER A 164 17.25 5.47 -17.16
N VAL A 165 16.08 4.86 -17.28
CA VAL A 165 15.45 4.51 -18.56
C VAL A 165 14.40 5.59 -18.84
N LEU A 166 14.55 6.28 -19.98
CA LEU A 166 13.66 7.36 -20.43
C LEU A 166 12.69 6.83 -21.49
N PHE A 167 11.40 7.09 -21.32
CA PHE A 167 10.32 6.75 -22.24
C PHE A 167 9.86 8.01 -22.98
N GLN A 168 9.82 7.94 -24.31
CA GLN A 168 9.56 9.09 -25.18
C GLN A 168 8.49 8.80 -26.24
N SER A 169 7.82 9.86 -26.71
CA SER A 169 6.99 9.88 -27.91
C SER A 169 7.37 11.12 -28.74
N ASP A 170 7.57 10.96 -30.04
CA ASP A 170 7.99 12.04 -30.95
C ASP A 170 9.15 12.90 -30.40
N TRP A 171 10.15 12.24 -29.81
CA TRP A 171 11.34 12.85 -29.20
C TRP A 171 11.08 13.65 -27.91
N THR A 172 9.85 13.67 -27.40
CA THR A 172 9.48 14.25 -26.11
C THR A 172 9.53 13.19 -25.01
N GLY A 173 10.24 13.45 -23.92
CA GLY A 173 10.26 12.57 -22.74
C GLY A 173 8.99 12.71 -21.91
N HIS A 174 8.38 11.58 -21.54
CA HIS A 174 7.13 11.58 -20.76
C HIS A 174 7.23 10.86 -19.42
N ALA A 175 8.13 9.87 -19.32
CA ALA A 175 8.37 9.16 -18.08
C ALA A 175 9.83 8.73 -18.02
N GLU A 176 10.41 8.70 -16.82
CA GLU A 176 11.69 8.05 -16.57
C GLU A 176 11.67 7.28 -15.25
N MET A 177 12.44 6.20 -15.19
CA MET A 177 12.64 5.42 -13.96
C MET A 177 14.11 5.10 -13.73
N GLY A 178 14.58 5.25 -12.50
CA GLY A 178 15.98 5.01 -12.12
C GLY A 178 16.45 5.89 -10.97
N LEU A 179 17.76 6.16 -10.93
CA LEU A 179 18.41 7.03 -9.95
C LEU A 179 18.48 8.46 -10.50
N ALA A 180 17.40 9.23 -10.35
CA ALA A 180 17.19 10.48 -11.09
C ALA A 180 17.32 11.73 -10.20
N GLY A 181 18.53 12.27 -10.08
CA GLY A 181 18.83 13.46 -9.25
C GLY A 181 19.13 13.15 -7.78
N ASN A 182 19.11 11.87 -7.41
CA ASN A 182 19.45 11.34 -6.09
C ASN A 182 19.84 9.85 -6.22
N THR A 183 20.18 9.19 -5.12
CA THR A 183 20.55 7.77 -5.07
C THR A 183 19.38 6.82 -4.76
N ASP A 184 18.17 7.34 -4.66
CA ASP A 184 16.96 6.56 -4.45
C ASP A 184 16.38 6.11 -5.80
N PHE A 185 15.64 5.00 -5.81
CA PHE A 185 14.88 4.62 -7.00
C PHE A 185 13.63 5.50 -7.10
N ALA A 186 13.48 6.17 -8.25
CA ALA A 186 12.37 7.08 -8.52
C ALA A 186 11.72 6.81 -9.88
N ILE A 187 10.44 7.18 -9.97
CA ILE A 187 9.65 7.29 -11.19
C ILE A 187 9.25 8.77 -11.32
N LYS A 188 9.66 9.40 -12.41
CA LYS A 188 9.31 10.78 -12.74
C LYS A 188 8.45 10.82 -13.99
N LEU A 189 7.51 11.76 -14.01
CA LEU A 189 6.60 11.99 -15.13
C LEU A 189 6.77 13.43 -15.63
N SER A 190 6.55 13.63 -16.92
CA SER A 190 6.57 14.93 -17.57
C SER A 190 5.48 15.00 -18.65
N GLU A 191 4.73 16.09 -18.67
CA GLU A 191 3.75 16.36 -19.72
C GLU A 191 4.43 16.87 -21.00
N ASP A 192 5.47 17.71 -20.83
CA ASP A 192 6.10 18.51 -21.89
C ASP A 192 7.54 18.09 -22.21
N GLY A 193 8.12 17.15 -21.46
CA GLY A 193 9.53 16.74 -21.55
C GLY A 193 10.53 17.71 -20.93
N ALA A 194 10.07 18.84 -20.39
CA ALA A 194 10.90 19.87 -19.77
C ALA A 194 10.72 19.92 -18.25
N THR A 195 9.47 19.86 -17.79
CA THR A 195 9.10 19.91 -16.38
C THR A 195 8.87 18.50 -15.85
N TRP A 196 9.69 18.08 -14.89
CA TRP A 196 9.67 16.73 -14.35
C TRP A 196 9.14 16.71 -12.92
N THR A 197 8.10 15.91 -12.69
CA THR A 197 7.54 15.67 -11.35
C THR A 197 7.95 14.29 -10.87
N GLU A 198 8.52 14.20 -9.67
CA GLU A 198 8.74 12.93 -8.99
C GLU A 198 7.42 12.37 -8.47
N ALA A 199 6.85 11.43 -9.22
CA ALA A 199 5.57 10.81 -8.89
C ALA A 199 5.72 9.83 -7.73
N LEU A 200 6.75 8.99 -7.77
CA LEU A 200 7.03 7.97 -6.76
C LEU A 200 8.55 7.84 -6.56
N ARG A 201 9.00 7.79 -5.31
CA ARG A 201 10.37 7.50 -4.90
C ARG A 201 10.35 6.56 -3.70
N PHE A 202 11.32 5.65 -3.65
CA PHE A 202 11.57 4.82 -2.48
C PHE A 202 12.83 5.29 -1.78
N ASP A 203 12.68 5.79 -0.56
CA ASP A 203 13.83 6.13 0.29
C ASP A 203 14.65 4.88 0.58
N ALA A 204 15.93 4.87 0.19
CA ALA A 204 16.77 3.67 0.30
C ALA A 204 17.03 3.25 1.77
N ALA A 205 17.01 4.19 2.71
CA ALA A 205 17.32 3.92 4.12
C ALA A 205 16.10 3.36 4.89
N SER A 206 14.91 3.93 4.67
CA SER A 206 13.67 3.59 5.37
C SER A 206 12.77 2.65 4.58
N CYS A 207 13.06 2.41 3.30
CA CYS A 207 12.24 1.66 2.37
C CYS A 207 10.81 2.20 2.22
N ARG A 208 10.62 3.52 2.41
CA ARG A 208 9.31 4.17 2.33
C ARG A 208 9.05 4.79 0.97
N ALA A 209 7.84 4.60 0.47
CA ALA A 209 7.31 5.30 -0.69
C ALA A 209 7.00 6.77 -0.35
N GLN A 210 7.34 7.68 -1.26
CA GLN A 210 7.08 9.12 -1.21
C GLN A 210 6.95 9.68 -2.64
N GLY A 211 6.60 10.95 -2.79
CA GLY A 211 6.44 11.61 -4.09
C GLY A 211 5.05 12.20 -4.29
N ALA A 212 4.83 12.88 -5.41
CA ALA A 212 3.58 13.61 -5.68
C ALA A 212 2.33 12.72 -5.76
N ALA A 213 2.51 11.42 -6.06
CA ALA A 213 1.44 10.42 -6.12
C ALA A 213 1.23 9.69 -4.78
N VAL A 214 1.96 10.04 -3.71
CA VAL A 214 1.83 9.45 -2.37
C VAL A 214 1.33 10.52 -1.40
N GLN A 215 0.50 10.13 -0.43
CA GLN A 215 0.05 11.06 0.61
C GLN A 215 1.22 11.82 1.26
N ALA A 216 1.11 13.14 1.34
CA ALA A 216 2.11 14.01 1.98
C ALA A 216 2.06 13.95 3.52
N GLY A 217 0.96 13.42 4.08
CA GLY A 217 0.76 13.28 5.51
C GLY A 217 -0.51 12.47 5.84
N PRO A 218 -0.74 12.16 7.12
CA PRO A 218 -1.82 11.25 7.53
C PRO A 218 -3.24 11.81 7.30
N GLN A 219 -3.38 13.09 6.98
CA GLN A 219 -4.67 13.74 6.69
C GLN A 219 -4.77 14.23 5.24
N ASP A 220 -3.83 13.86 4.37
CA ASP A 220 -3.83 14.28 2.97
C ASP A 220 -4.95 13.58 2.18
N ALA A 221 -5.99 14.34 1.85
CA ALA A 221 -7.15 13.90 1.08
C ALA A 221 -7.09 14.24 -0.41
N THR A 222 -5.90 14.56 -0.94
CA THR A 222 -5.73 14.84 -2.37
C THR A 222 -6.12 13.61 -3.20
N GLN A 223 -7.12 13.78 -4.06
CA GLN A 223 -7.64 12.72 -4.91
C GLN A 223 -6.55 12.14 -5.83
N GLY A 224 -6.54 10.81 -5.98
CA GLY A 224 -5.61 10.09 -6.87
C GLY A 224 -4.28 9.71 -6.24
N ARG A 225 -3.98 10.14 -4.99
CA ARG A 225 -2.77 9.71 -4.26
C ARG A 225 -2.93 8.34 -3.61
N LEU A 226 -1.82 7.60 -3.52
CA LEU A 226 -1.70 6.36 -2.79
C LEU A 226 -1.78 6.62 -1.28
N MET A 227 -2.69 5.90 -0.62
CA MET A 227 -2.81 5.94 0.84
C MET A 227 -1.71 5.12 1.51
N VAL A 228 -1.05 5.69 2.51
CA VAL A 228 0.01 5.03 3.27
C VAL A 228 -0.51 4.52 4.62
N VAL A 229 0.22 3.60 5.26
CA VAL A 229 -0.08 3.18 6.64
C VAL A 229 -0.07 4.40 7.56
N GLY A 230 -1.12 4.56 8.35
CA GLY A 230 -1.39 5.73 9.20
C GLY A 230 -2.24 6.81 8.52
N GLY A 231 -2.43 6.74 7.20
CA GLY A 231 -3.38 7.58 6.47
C GLY A 231 -4.79 7.43 7.04
N PHE A 232 -5.40 8.56 7.41
CA PHE A 232 -6.71 8.65 8.05
C PHE A 232 -6.87 7.74 9.28
N GLY A 233 -5.76 7.44 9.97
CA GLY A 233 -5.74 6.58 11.15
C GLY A 233 -5.77 5.07 10.88
N LEU A 234 -5.68 4.63 9.63
CA LEU A 234 -5.74 3.22 9.27
C LEU A 234 -4.37 2.53 9.43
N GLY A 235 -4.32 1.41 10.15
CA GLY A 235 -3.12 0.56 10.28
C GLY A 235 -2.00 1.13 11.17
N THR A 236 -2.20 2.30 11.78
CA THR A 236 -1.27 2.88 12.78
C THR A 236 -1.63 2.44 14.20
N GLN A 237 -0.64 2.40 15.10
CA GLN A 237 -0.87 2.21 16.54
C GLN A 237 -1.41 3.48 17.21
N ALA A 238 -1.29 4.63 16.53
CA ALA A 238 -1.73 5.92 17.01
C ALA A 238 -2.30 6.73 15.84
N ALA A 239 -3.63 6.86 15.79
CA ALA A 239 -4.31 7.66 14.77
C ALA A 239 -3.88 9.15 14.83
N PRO A 240 -3.99 9.92 13.75
CA PRO A 240 -3.72 11.35 13.78
C PRO A 240 -4.60 12.06 14.82
N VAL A 241 -4.04 13.06 15.50
CA VAL A 241 -4.81 13.86 16.46
C VAL A 241 -5.72 14.81 15.67
N LEU A 242 -6.99 14.86 16.03
CA LEU A 242 -7.89 15.90 15.54
C LEU A 242 -7.72 17.13 16.44
N ASN A 243 -7.26 18.24 15.85
CA ASN A 243 -6.96 19.46 16.61
C ASN A 243 -8.23 20.17 17.09
N ASP A 244 -9.28 20.13 16.28
CA ASP A 244 -10.55 20.78 16.56
C ASP A 244 -11.70 19.89 16.08
N LEU A 245 -12.62 19.55 16.99
CA LEU A 245 -13.80 18.79 16.62
C LEU A 245 -14.72 19.56 15.66
N ASP A 246 -14.70 20.89 15.68
CA ASP A 246 -15.51 21.74 14.81
C ASP A 246 -14.87 22.00 13.44
N ALA A 247 -13.70 21.42 13.15
CA ALA A 247 -13.07 21.51 11.83
C ALA A 247 -13.95 20.87 10.74
N THR A 248 -14.45 21.70 9.82
CA THR A 248 -15.40 21.30 8.78
C THR A 248 -14.75 20.86 7.47
N ASP A 249 -13.41 20.84 7.40
CA ASP A 249 -12.59 20.42 6.27
C ASP A 249 -11.88 19.08 6.52
N SER A 250 -11.99 18.54 7.74
CA SER A 250 -11.35 17.28 8.11
C SER A 250 -11.89 16.12 7.25
N PRO A 251 -11.02 15.28 6.67
CA PRO A 251 -11.43 14.17 5.82
C PRO A 251 -12.03 13.02 6.62
N SER A 252 -12.74 12.12 5.94
CA SER A 252 -13.21 10.87 6.56
C SER A 252 -12.04 10.08 7.11
N GLY A 253 -12.21 9.49 8.28
CA GLY A 253 -11.12 8.77 8.94
C GLY A 253 -11.34 8.52 10.41
N PHE A 254 -10.32 7.95 11.04
CA PHE A 254 -10.22 7.72 12.46
C PHE A 254 -9.15 8.64 13.05
N TYR A 255 -9.51 9.33 14.13
CA TYR A 255 -8.66 10.32 14.78
C TYR A 255 -8.65 10.09 16.28
N ARG A 256 -7.65 10.64 16.95
CA ARG A 256 -7.60 10.71 18.41
C ARG A 256 -8.04 12.07 18.91
N LEU A 257 -8.75 12.03 20.03
CA LEU A 257 -9.05 13.18 20.86
C LEU A 257 -8.05 13.22 22.01
N THR A 258 -7.57 14.41 22.33
CA THR A 258 -6.67 14.63 23.45
C THR A 258 -7.18 15.77 24.32
N ALA A 259 -6.58 15.96 25.50
CA ALA A 259 -6.82 17.14 26.32
C ALA A 259 -6.64 18.48 25.58
N ALA A 260 -5.81 18.51 24.52
CA ALA A 260 -5.58 19.70 23.70
C ALA A 260 -6.59 19.89 22.56
N THR A 261 -7.43 18.89 22.25
CA THR A 261 -8.44 19.01 21.18
C THR A 261 -9.47 20.07 21.55
N LEU A 262 -9.70 21.01 20.64
CA LEU A 262 -10.65 22.11 20.78
C LEU A 262 -12.10 21.64 20.55
N ASN A 263 -13.06 22.42 21.07
CA ASN A 263 -14.50 22.20 20.94
C ASN A 263 -14.99 20.79 21.35
N ARG A 264 -14.29 20.21 22.33
CA ARG A 264 -14.76 18.98 22.99
C ARG A 264 -16.03 19.25 23.78
N PRO A 265 -17.03 18.34 23.73
CA PRO A 265 -18.18 18.47 24.59
C PRO A 265 -17.75 18.40 26.07
N ALA A 266 -18.49 19.08 26.94
CA ALA A 266 -18.19 19.09 28.36
C ALA A 266 -18.06 17.67 28.93
N GLY A 267 -17.05 17.46 29.79
CA GLY A 267 -16.75 16.17 30.40
C GLY A 267 -16.10 15.13 29.47
N ALA A 268 -15.88 15.43 28.18
CA ALA A 268 -15.19 14.49 27.30
C ALA A 268 -13.68 14.46 27.58
N GLY A 269 -13.19 13.29 27.99
CA GLY A 269 -11.76 13.01 28.15
C GLY A 269 -11.07 12.69 26.83
N ASP A 270 -9.99 11.92 26.93
CA ASP A 270 -9.29 11.37 25.77
C ASP A 270 -10.10 10.21 25.14
N GLY A 271 -9.81 9.92 23.87
CA GLY A 271 -10.51 8.87 23.14
C GLY A 271 -10.26 8.91 21.64
N VAL A 272 -11.20 8.33 20.89
CA VAL A 272 -11.17 8.29 19.42
C VAL A 272 -12.41 8.95 18.85
N VAL A 273 -12.29 9.52 17.65
CA VAL A 273 -13.41 10.01 16.86
C VAL A 273 -13.29 9.51 15.42
N CYS A 274 -14.40 8.96 14.90
CA CYS A 274 -14.57 8.65 13.50
C CYS A 274 -15.32 9.80 12.81
N ILE A 275 -14.77 10.29 11.70
CA ILE A 275 -15.45 11.22 10.80
C ILE A 275 -15.94 10.43 9.59
N GLN A 276 -17.23 10.50 9.32
CA GLN A 276 -17.88 9.80 8.21
C GLN A 276 -18.56 10.83 7.32
N ARG A 277 -17.89 11.22 6.24
CA ARG A 277 -18.45 12.17 5.26
C ARG A 277 -19.40 11.48 4.29
N HIS A 278 -20.56 12.08 4.11
CA HIS A 278 -21.44 11.82 2.97
C HIS A 278 -20.96 12.63 1.76
N ASP A 279 -20.64 13.91 1.97
CA ASP A 279 -20.11 14.84 0.96
C ASP A 279 -19.25 15.94 1.63
N SER A 280 -18.96 17.06 0.93
CA SER A 280 -18.17 18.17 1.47
C SER A 280 -18.89 18.99 2.54
N GLY A 281 -20.22 19.03 2.55
CA GLY A 281 -21.06 19.79 3.48
C GLY A 281 -21.84 18.96 4.49
N VAL A 282 -21.81 17.62 4.40
CA VAL A 282 -22.53 16.71 5.30
C VAL A 282 -21.63 15.59 5.81
N PHE A 283 -21.53 15.46 7.14
CA PHE A 283 -20.79 14.37 7.78
C PHE A 283 -21.26 14.09 9.21
N ALA A 284 -21.00 12.86 9.67
CA ALA A 284 -21.18 12.46 11.05
C ALA A 284 -19.84 12.43 11.79
N GLN A 285 -19.88 12.75 13.08
CA GLN A 285 -18.80 12.47 14.01
C GLN A 285 -19.30 11.50 15.08
N GLN A 286 -18.57 10.40 15.27
CA GLN A 286 -18.84 9.41 16.31
C GLN A 286 -17.59 9.28 17.17
N MET A 287 -17.68 9.65 18.45
CA MET A 287 -16.58 9.54 19.39
C MET A 287 -16.81 8.41 20.39
N THR A 288 -15.73 7.76 20.79
CA THR A 288 -15.69 6.83 21.92
C THR A 288 -14.57 7.26 22.85
N LEU A 289 -14.92 7.58 24.10
CA LEU A 289 -13.98 7.99 25.13
C LEU A 289 -13.35 6.78 25.80
N GLU A 290 -12.21 6.95 26.47
CA GLU A 290 -11.55 5.88 27.24
C GLU A 290 -12.42 5.33 28.38
N THR A 291 -13.41 6.10 28.84
CA THR A 291 -14.44 5.65 29.79
C THR A 291 -15.41 4.63 29.19
N GLY A 292 -15.40 4.43 27.87
CA GLY A 292 -16.36 3.62 27.12
C GLY A 292 -17.60 4.40 26.67
N GLU A 293 -17.77 5.67 27.10
CA GLU A 293 -18.89 6.50 26.65
C GLU A 293 -18.77 6.79 25.14
N THR A 294 -19.88 6.62 24.41
CA THR A 294 -19.95 6.93 22.98
C THR A 294 -20.91 8.09 22.74
N ARG A 295 -20.49 9.09 21.96
CA ARG A 295 -21.30 10.26 21.58
C ARG A 295 -21.28 10.46 20.07
N GLN A 296 -22.35 11.03 19.53
CA GLN A 296 -22.44 11.37 18.12
C GLN A 296 -23.04 12.76 17.88
N ARG A 297 -22.66 13.37 16.75
CA ARG A 297 -23.30 14.57 16.19
C ARG A 297 -23.18 14.57 14.67
N PHE A 298 -23.95 15.44 14.02
CA PHE A 298 -23.94 15.65 12.58
C PHE A 298 -23.57 17.09 12.23
N TYR A 299 -22.84 17.28 11.15
CA TYR A 299 -22.71 18.57 10.48
C TYR A 299 -23.58 18.55 9.23
N SER A 300 -24.52 19.49 9.14
CA SER A 300 -25.40 19.64 7.98
C SER A 300 -25.97 21.05 7.93
N GLY A 301 -26.25 21.57 6.72
CA GLY A 301 -26.83 22.91 6.57
C GLY A 301 -25.96 24.03 7.14
N GLY A 302 -24.64 23.85 7.20
CA GLY A 302 -23.69 24.84 7.70
C GLY A 302 -23.50 24.86 9.22
N SER A 303 -24.08 23.91 9.97
CA SER A 303 -24.01 23.89 11.43
C SER A 303 -23.87 22.47 12.00
N PHE A 304 -23.31 22.37 13.20
CA PHE A 304 -23.30 21.13 13.98
C PHE A 304 -24.59 20.99 14.79
N THR A 305 -25.12 19.76 14.86
CA THR A 305 -26.08 19.41 15.92
C THR A 305 -25.38 19.38 17.27
N GLY A 306 -26.16 19.43 18.36
CA GLY A 306 -25.65 19.09 19.69
C GLY A 306 -25.09 17.66 19.73
N TRP A 307 -24.15 17.42 20.65
CA TRP A 307 -23.68 16.06 20.95
C TRP A 307 -24.77 15.26 21.63
N SER A 308 -24.95 14.02 21.18
CA SER A 308 -25.90 13.06 21.76
C SER A 308 -25.16 11.81 22.24
N THR A 309 -25.38 11.42 23.50
CA THR A 309 -24.83 10.18 24.05
C THR A 309 -25.59 8.97 23.54
N GLN A 310 -24.88 7.92 23.16
CA GLN A 310 -25.47 6.64 22.76
C GLN A 310 -25.63 5.74 24.00
N TYR A 311 -26.86 5.28 24.23
CA TYR A 311 -27.16 4.35 25.32
C TYR A 311 -27.08 2.89 24.86
N GLY A 312 -26.56 2.03 25.73
CA GLY A 312 -26.38 0.60 25.48
C GLY A 312 -26.53 -0.21 26.77
N SER A 313 -26.28 -1.52 26.72
CA SER A 313 -26.48 -2.42 27.87
C SER A 313 -25.75 -1.98 29.15
N GLY A 314 -24.57 -1.35 29.01
CA GLY A 314 -23.79 -0.84 30.14
C GLY A 314 -24.28 0.48 30.74
N THR A 315 -25.17 1.21 30.07
CA THR A 315 -25.70 2.52 30.52
C THR A 315 -27.21 2.52 30.74
N LEU A 316 -27.88 1.38 30.55
CA LEU A 316 -29.31 1.24 30.83
C LEU A 316 -29.61 1.32 32.33
N LEU A 317 -28.80 0.66 33.16
CA LEU A 317 -28.95 0.61 34.62
C LEU A 317 -27.76 1.27 35.30
N GLY A 318 -28.02 2.20 36.22
CA GLY A 318 -26.99 2.93 36.96
C GLY A 318 -27.56 4.18 37.63
N GLU A 319 -26.69 5.05 38.15
CA GLU A 319 -27.11 6.33 38.74
C GLU A 319 -27.74 7.23 37.66
N VAL A 320 -28.97 7.67 37.89
CA VAL A 320 -29.69 8.57 36.99
C VAL A 320 -29.41 10.01 37.44
N SER A 321 -28.85 10.80 36.51
CA SER A 321 -28.53 12.21 36.70
C SER A 321 -28.95 13.04 35.51
N GLN A 322 -29.10 14.35 35.70
CA GLN A 322 -29.43 15.32 34.65
C GLN A 322 -28.71 16.64 34.88
N ALA A 323 -28.50 17.38 33.80
CA ALA A 323 -28.09 18.77 33.82
C ALA A 323 -28.99 19.60 32.87
N GLY A 324 -29.63 20.64 33.40
CA GLY A 324 -30.48 21.53 32.59
C GLY A 324 -31.66 20.84 31.90
N GLY A 325 -32.21 19.77 32.50
CA GLY A 325 -33.27 18.94 31.95
C GLY A 325 -32.82 17.87 30.96
N SER A 326 -31.51 17.77 30.67
CA SER A 326 -30.94 16.74 29.80
C SER A 326 -30.34 15.60 30.63
N PRO A 327 -30.69 14.33 30.36
CA PRO A 327 -30.09 13.19 31.04
C PRO A 327 -28.58 13.11 30.83
N THR A 328 -27.82 12.94 31.92
CA THR A 328 -26.35 12.82 31.92
C THR A 328 -25.85 11.50 32.52
N GLY A 329 -26.75 10.69 33.10
CA GLY A 329 -26.45 9.42 33.76
C GLY A 329 -27.06 8.22 33.03
N ALA A 330 -27.37 7.15 33.77
CA ALA A 330 -28.08 6.00 33.24
C ALA A 330 -29.55 6.30 32.90
N VAL A 331 -30.22 5.38 32.21
CA VAL A 331 -31.66 5.52 31.88
C VAL A 331 -32.55 5.21 33.09
N ILE A 332 -32.19 4.18 33.86
CA ILE A 332 -32.96 3.70 35.01
C ILE A 332 -32.02 3.46 36.20
N GLU A 333 -32.40 3.98 37.36
CA GLU A 333 -31.76 3.68 38.64
C GLU A 333 -32.75 2.92 39.51
N ARG A 334 -32.25 1.91 40.24
CA ARG A 334 -33.02 1.19 41.27
C ARG A 334 -32.18 1.14 42.54
N GLY A 335 -32.81 1.44 43.67
CA GLY A 335 -32.18 1.32 44.98
C GLY A 335 -33.20 0.99 46.06
N SER A 336 -32.69 0.66 47.25
CA SER A 336 -33.48 0.33 48.42
C SER A 336 -32.80 0.86 49.68
N ASN A 337 -33.58 1.25 50.67
CA ASN A 337 -33.11 1.61 52.01
C ASN A 337 -34.16 1.18 53.06
N ALA A 338 -33.94 1.53 54.33
CA ALA A 338 -34.85 1.16 55.42
C ALA A 338 -36.29 1.71 55.24
N ALA A 339 -36.46 2.78 54.46
CA ALA A 339 -37.76 3.37 54.17
C ALA A 339 -38.46 2.73 52.95
N GLY A 340 -37.83 1.79 52.22
CA GLY A 340 -38.41 1.09 51.07
C GLY A 340 -37.54 1.12 49.80
N ASP A 341 -38.16 0.91 48.65
CA ASP A 341 -37.51 0.86 47.35
C ASP A 341 -37.79 2.11 46.53
N TYR A 342 -36.88 2.46 45.61
CA TYR A 342 -37.14 3.48 44.61
C TYR A 342 -36.68 3.08 43.21
N THR A 343 -37.32 3.70 42.22
CA THR A 343 -36.90 3.73 40.82
C THR A 343 -36.82 5.16 40.36
N ARG A 344 -35.71 5.51 39.74
CA ARG A 344 -35.54 6.79 39.06
C ARG A 344 -35.43 6.55 37.57
N PHE A 345 -36.10 7.38 36.79
CA PHE A 345 -36.03 7.38 35.34
C PHE A 345 -35.41 8.68 34.85
N ALA A 346 -34.63 8.58 33.78
CA ALA A 346 -33.97 9.72 33.14
C ALA A 346 -34.94 10.83 32.67
N ASP A 347 -36.21 10.49 32.42
CA ASP A 347 -37.25 11.47 32.08
C ASP A 347 -37.68 12.37 33.25
N GLY A 348 -37.20 12.10 34.46
CA GLY A 348 -37.55 12.82 35.69
C GLY A 348 -38.59 12.13 36.55
N THR A 349 -39.14 10.99 36.13
CA THR A 349 -40.06 10.19 36.93
C THR A 349 -39.30 9.52 38.07
N GLN A 350 -39.82 9.65 39.30
CA GLN A 350 -39.38 8.90 40.45
C GLN A 350 -40.56 8.14 41.05
N ILE A 351 -40.34 6.86 41.35
CA ILE A 351 -41.33 5.97 41.96
C ILE A 351 -40.71 5.44 43.25
N CYS A 352 -41.33 5.69 44.38
CA CYS A 352 -41.00 5.07 45.65
C CYS A 352 -42.08 4.05 46.01
N SER A 353 -41.68 2.89 46.49
CA SER A 353 -42.58 1.87 47.01
C SER A 353 -42.19 1.45 48.41
N ARG A 354 -43.19 1.23 49.26
CA ARG A 354 -42.97 0.81 50.65
C ARG A 354 -44.11 -0.09 51.11
N THR A 355 -43.76 -1.15 51.82
CA THR A 355 -44.75 -1.97 52.54
C THR A 355 -44.63 -1.68 54.03
N VAL A 356 -45.73 -1.28 54.65
CA VAL A 356 -45.83 -1.03 56.10
C VAL A 356 -46.75 -2.09 56.70
N ARG A 357 -46.24 -2.84 57.68
CA ARG A 357 -47.04 -3.81 58.42
C ARG A 357 -47.24 -3.33 59.84
N GLN A 358 -48.51 -3.28 60.26
CA GLN A 358 -48.92 -2.85 61.59
C GLN A 358 -49.67 -4.00 62.26
N THR A 359 -49.25 -4.39 63.46
CA THR A 359 -49.87 -5.48 64.21
C THR A 359 -50.80 -4.97 65.30
N GLY A 360 -51.85 -5.73 65.62
CA GLY A 360 -52.75 -5.43 66.73
C GLY A 360 -53.50 -4.09 66.60
N ARG A 361 -53.90 -3.72 65.39
CA ARG A 361 -54.63 -2.48 65.11
C ARG A 361 -56.14 -2.67 65.23
N ASP A 362 -56.78 -1.68 65.82
CA ASP A 362 -58.24 -1.59 65.99
C ASP A 362 -58.85 -0.63 64.95
N LEU A 363 -59.98 -1.04 64.38
CA LEU A 363 -60.87 -0.23 63.55
C LEU A 363 -62.16 -0.01 64.31
N THR A 364 -62.09 0.80 65.35
CA THR A 364 -63.21 1.07 66.25
C THR A 364 -63.65 2.53 66.22
N ASN A 365 -62.92 3.40 65.52
CA ASN A 365 -63.27 4.82 65.40
C ASN A 365 -64.43 4.98 64.41
N GLY A 366 -65.63 5.29 64.89
CA GLY A 366 -66.78 5.56 64.04
C GLY A 366 -66.56 6.76 63.11
N TYR A 367 -66.92 6.60 61.84
CA TYR A 367 -66.85 7.63 60.81
C TYR A 367 -68.03 7.48 59.84
N GLY A 368 -69.14 8.14 60.15
CA GLY A 368 -70.41 7.91 59.47
C GLY A 368 -70.92 6.48 59.70
N ALA A 369 -71.27 5.77 58.63
CA ALA A 369 -71.71 4.36 58.67
C ALA A 369 -70.54 3.35 58.63
N LEU A 370 -69.30 3.83 58.73
CA LEU A 370 -68.08 3.01 58.65
C LEU A 370 -67.26 3.14 59.93
N TYR A 371 -66.32 2.21 60.13
CA TYR A 371 -65.29 2.26 61.16
C TYR A 371 -63.92 2.43 60.51
N ARG A 372 -63.09 3.30 61.07
CA ARG A 372 -61.71 3.52 60.60
C ARG A 372 -60.67 3.19 61.67
N SER A 373 -59.45 2.93 61.23
CA SER A 373 -58.28 2.82 62.11
C SER A 373 -57.81 4.20 62.60
N GLY A 374 -56.84 4.23 63.51
CA GLY A 374 -55.91 5.36 63.62
C GLY A 374 -55.06 5.51 62.34
N ASN A 375 -54.23 6.56 62.25
CA ASN A 375 -53.32 6.72 61.11
C ASN A 375 -52.34 5.53 61.07
N LEU A 376 -52.40 4.74 60.00
CA LEU A 376 -51.56 3.55 59.81
C LEU A 376 -50.09 3.90 59.54
N LEU A 377 -49.82 5.15 59.17
CA LEU A 377 -48.47 5.68 58.91
C LEU A 377 -47.98 6.57 60.06
N ALA A 378 -48.61 6.51 61.23
CA ALA A 378 -48.14 7.24 62.40
C ALA A 378 -46.73 6.75 62.81
N GLY A 379 -45.74 7.64 62.73
CA GLY A 379 -44.33 7.32 62.99
C GLY A 379 -43.52 6.99 61.72
N GLU A 380 -44.18 6.87 60.56
CA GLU A 380 -43.52 6.66 59.27
C GLU A 380 -43.33 8.00 58.56
N THR A 381 -42.18 8.63 58.78
CA THR A 381 -41.94 10.02 58.34
C THR A 381 -41.12 10.15 57.07
N GLU A 382 -40.54 9.07 56.55
CA GLU A 382 -39.58 9.13 55.45
C GLU A 382 -39.98 8.22 54.28
N LEU A 383 -39.80 8.77 53.07
CA LEU A 383 -39.80 8.01 51.82
C LEU A 383 -38.35 7.65 51.45
N PRO A 384 -38.13 6.59 50.65
CA PRO A 384 -36.80 6.19 50.22
C PRO A 384 -35.99 7.31 49.55
N MET A 385 -36.67 8.21 48.82
CA MET A 385 -36.09 9.36 48.14
C MET A 385 -37.06 10.55 48.17
N SER A 386 -36.51 11.77 48.16
CA SER A 386 -37.29 13.03 48.16
C SER A 386 -37.82 13.39 46.77
N PHE A 387 -38.88 14.20 46.74
CA PHE A 387 -39.52 14.69 45.51
C PHE A 387 -39.41 16.22 45.42
N VAL A 388 -39.17 16.76 44.22
CA VAL A 388 -39.05 18.22 44.01
C VAL A 388 -40.39 18.95 43.94
N SER A 389 -41.48 18.20 43.79
CA SER A 389 -42.86 18.71 43.77
C SER A 389 -43.79 17.70 44.43
N THR A 390 -45.01 18.11 44.78
CA THR A 390 -45.97 17.24 45.48
C THR A 390 -46.24 15.97 44.66
N PRO A 391 -45.89 14.78 45.17
CA PRO A 391 -46.08 13.54 44.43
C PRO A 391 -47.52 13.03 44.54
N VAL A 392 -47.87 12.09 43.66
CA VAL A 392 -49.11 11.32 43.73
C VAL A 392 -48.88 10.11 44.62
N PHE A 393 -49.70 9.97 45.66
CA PHE A 393 -49.68 8.82 46.56
C PHE A 393 -50.85 7.90 46.26
N THR A 394 -50.55 6.62 46.13
CA THR A 394 -51.52 5.54 46.06
C THR A 394 -51.15 4.52 47.11
N ALA A 395 -52.14 3.99 47.81
CA ALA A 395 -51.92 2.88 48.73
C ALA A 395 -53.03 1.85 48.61
N SER A 396 -52.66 0.58 48.75
CA SER A 396 -53.60 -0.50 48.99
C SER A 396 -53.42 -0.99 50.42
N VAL A 397 -54.52 -1.29 51.10
CA VAL A 397 -54.51 -1.81 52.46
C VAL A 397 -55.19 -3.16 52.44
N ARG A 398 -54.51 -4.18 52.99
CA ARG A 398 -55.08 -5.51 53.22
C ARG A 398 -55.04 -5.84 54.70
N VAL A 399 -56.04 -6.59 55.14
CA VAL A 399 -56.05 -7.20 56.47
C VAL A 399 -55.86 -8.68 56.32
N ASP A 400 -54.89 -9.20 57.05
CA ASP A 400 -54.58 -10.62 56.99
C ASP A 400 -55.81 -11.40 57.52
N ASN A 401 -56.28 -12.36 56.73
CA ASN A 401 -57.41 -13.25 57.03
C ASN A 401 -58.81 -12.58 57.18
N SER A 402 -59.13 -11.52 56.43
CA SER A 402 -60.51 -11.00 56.34
C SER A 402 -60.82 -10.38 54.97
N ALA A 403 -62.02 -10.60 54.45
CA ALA A 403 -62.49 -9.98 53.21
C ALA A 403 -63.19 -8.64 53.51
N THR A 404 -62.92 -7.65 52.65
CA THR A 404 -63.46 -6.28 52.58
C THR A 404 -62.83 -5.23 53.49
N MET A 405 -61.84 -4.50 52.95
CA MET A 405 -61.51 -3.14 53.40
C MET A 405 -61.22 -2.23 52.21
N PHE A 406 -61.60 -0.96 52.34
CA PHE A 406 -61.21 0.12 51.43
C PHE A 406 -60.17 1.00 52.16
N ALA A 407 -59.14 1.45 51.44
CA ALA A 407 -58.16 2.38 51.95
C ALA A 407 -58.54 3.81 51.51
N TRP A 408 -58.54 4.76 52.44
CA TRP A 408 -58.58 6.18 52.11
C TRP A 408 -57.32 6.85 52.65
N GLY A 409 -56.54 7.44 51.77
CA GLY A 409 -55.34 8.20 52.10
C GLY A 409 -55.21 9.43 51.22
N GLY A 410 -54.53 10.45 51.74
CA GLY A 410 -54.26 11.72 51.05
C GLY A 410 -52.85 12.18 51.32
N THR A 411 -52.25 12.89 50.36
CA THR A 411 -50.91 13.48 50.50
C THR A 411 -50.96 14.83 51.19
N GLY A 412 -49.96 15.09 52.03
CA GLY A 412 -49.53 16.45 52.35
C GLY A 412 -48.49 16.95 51.33
N SER A 413 -48.30 18.27 51.24
CA SER A 413 -47.30 18.88 50.34
C SER A 413 -45.88 18.48 50.74
N THR A 414 -45.08 18.03 49.75
CA THR A 414 -43.61 17.90 49.74
C THR A 414 -42.94 17.73 51.12
N ASP A 415 -42.56 16.49 51.45
CA ASP A 415 -41.66 16.04 52.55
C ASP A 415 -41.96 16.51 53.99
N THR A 416 -42.96 17.36 54.22
CA THR A 416 -43.18 18.01 55.54
C THR A 416 -44.49 17.63 56.21
N LEU A 417 -45.37 16.92 55.50
CA LEU A 417 -46.59 16.32 56.06
C LEU A 417 -46.66 14.85 55.64
N PRO A 418 -46.48 13.89 56.58
CA PRO A 418 -46.55 12.48 56.24
C PRO A 418 -47.95 12.16 55.69
N PRO A 419 -48.05 11.37 54.60
CA PRO A 419 -49.34 10.96 54.07
C PRO A 419 -50.11 10.26 55.19
N ILE A 420 -51.39 10.59 55.32
CA ILE A 420 -52.27 9.92 56.27
C ILE A 420 -52.96 8.77 55.55
N LEU A 421 -52.95 7.61 56.17
CA LEU A 421 -53.60 6.42 55.64
C LEU A 421 -54.48 5.80 56.71
N PHE A 422 -55.74 5.57 56.37
CA PHE A 422 -56.67 4.87 57.26
C PHE A 422 -57.16 3.60 56.58
N GLY A 423 -57.20 2.51 57.37
CA GLY A 423 -57.98 1.35 57.01
C GLY A 423 -59.45 1.61 57.37
N VAL A 424 -60.37 1.27 56.47
CA VAL A 424 -61.81 1.43 56.68
C VAL A 424 -62.54 0.11 56.52
N SER A 425 -63.49 -0.15 57.42
CA SER A 425 -64.31 -1.37 57.49
C SER A 425 -65.79 -1.01 57.73
N PRO A 426 -66.76 -1.78 57.19
CA PRO A 426 -68.17 -1.62 57.51
C PRO A 426 -68.55 -2.09 58.92
N PHE A 427 -67.67 -2.83 59.62
CA PHE A 427 -67.88 -3.32 60.98
C PHE A 427 -66.73 -2.92 61.90
N ALA A 428 -66.97 -2.82 63.20
CA ALA A 428 -65.93 -2.63 64.19
C ALA A 428 -65.08 -3.90 64.28
N ILE A 429 -63.76 -3.77 64.14
CA ILE A 429 -62.83 -4.89 64.20
C ILE A 429 -61.70 -4.54 65.18
N THR A 430 -61.31 -5.49 66.01
CA THR A 430 -60.20 -5.33 66.96
C THR A 430 -59.08 -6.31 66.70
N ASN A 431 -57.86 -5.93 67.11
CA ASN A 431 -56.66 -6.75 67.10
C ASN A 431 -56.39 -7.44 65.75
N ARG A 432 -56.14 -6.63 64.72
CA ARG A 432 -55.81 -7.11 63.37
C ARG A 432 -54.43 -6.69 62.90
N ASP A 433 -53.83 -7.57 62.11
CA ASP A 433 -52.65 -7.27 61.32
C ASP A 433 -53.09 -6.62 60.01
N ILE A 434 -52.51 -5.46 59.74
CA ILE A 434 -52.82 -4.63 58.59
C ILE A 434 -51.53 -4.41 57.81
N THR A 435 -51.55 -4.74 56.52
CA THR A 435 -50.45 -4.44 55.61
C THR A 435 -50.89 -3.35 54.62
N ALA A 436 -50.11 -2.29 54.53
CA ALA A 436 -50.28 -1.22 53.56
C ALA A 436 -49.14 -1.26 52.53
N ASP A 437 -49.47 -1.46 51.25
CA ASP A 437 -48.53 -1.29 50.15
C ASP A 437 -48.72 0.09 49.55
N ILE A 438 -47.65 0.87 49.58
CA ILE A 438 -47.63 2.28 49.23
C ILE A 438 -46.83 2.44 47.94
N LEU A 439 -47.35 3.23 47.02
CA LEU A 439 -46.69 3.67 45.81
C LEU A 439 -46.77 5.20 45.73
N VAL A 440 -45.63 5.86 45.64
CA VAL A 440 -45.52 7.31 45.52
C VAL A 440 -44.82 7.64 44.22
N THR A 441 -45.49 8.37 43.32
CA THR A 441 -44.95 8.74 42.01
C THR A 441 -44.85 10.26 41.90
N GLY A 442 -43.71 10.77 41.47
CA GLY A 442 -43.48 12.20 41.33
C GLY A 442 -42.24 12.53 40.52
N ARG A 443 -41.73 13.74 40.71
CA ARG A 443 -40.54 14.26 40.01
C ARG A 443 -39.33 14.30 40.95
N TRP A 444 -38.15 13.99 40.43
CA TRP A 444 -36.88 14.14 41.16
C TRP A 444 -36.04 15.33 40.70
N PHE A 445 -36.41 15.97 39.59
CA PHE A 445 -35.89 17.26 39.13
C PHE A 445 -36.95 18.07 38.37
#